data_AF-A0A2V6KK23-F1
#
_entry.id   AF-A0A2V6KK23-F1
#
_cell.length_a   1.000
_cell.length_b   1.000
_cell.length_c   1.000
_cell.angle_alpha   90.00
_cell.angle_beta   90.00
_cell.angle_gamma   90.00
#
_symmetry.space_group_name_H-M   'P 1'
#
loop_
_entity.id
_entity.type
_entity.pdbx_description
1 polymer ?
#
loop_
_entity_poly.entity_id
_entity_poly.type
_entity_poly.pdbx_seq_one_letter_code
_entity_poly.pdbx_strand_id
1 'polypeptide(L)'
;DELTGLKGKMNEKEGAYKVTFPRDDVKIVVDGWTMPPFMGLGTWASFTETKNGAMVMGDTVLFEDEVNAAMSAAVDNGLSVTALHNHFFFDQPKVFFMHVEGEGSLEDLARAVKKVYDTTKAIRGPNAKPAESFSVVGQPSLPEKNSISAAPLNEIFAMQGEAKDGMVKF
;
A
#
# COMPACT_ATOMS: atom_id res chain seq x y z
N ASP A 1 -16.81 -11.75 2.13
CA ASP A 1 -17.80 -10.74 2.53
C ASP A 1 -17.68 -10.32 3.98
N GLU A 2 -18.05 -11.16 4.95
CA GLU A 2 -18.06 -10.75 6.36
C GLU A 2 -16.67 -10.38 6.90
N LEU A 3 -15.66 -11.22 6.60
CA LEU A 3 -14.29 -11.02 7.06
C LEU A 3 -13.61 -9.79 6.45
N THR A 4 -13.86 -9.53 5.16
CA THR A 4 -13.31 -8.37 4.45
C THR A 4 -14.13 -7.10 4.68
N GLY A 5 -15.41 -7.23 5.04
CA GLY A 5 -16.38 -6.12 5.07
C GLY A 5 -16.79 -5.61 3.68
N LEU A 6 -16.41 -6.31 2.61
CA LEU A 6 -16.66 -5.94 1.21
C LEU A 6 -17.42 -7.05 0.51
N LYS A 7 -18.43 -6.68 -0.29
CA LYS A 7 -19.15 -7.62 -1.13
C LYS A 7 -18.25 -8.05 -2.29
N GLY A 8 -17.96 -9.34 -2.38
CA GLY A 8 -17.21 -9.92 -3.49
C GLY A 8 -18.09 -10.60 -4.53
N LYS A 9 -17.44 -11.09 -5.58
CA LYS A 9 -18.04 -11.87 -6.66
C LYS A 9 -17.13 -13.04 -7.01
N MET A 10 -17.72 -14.22 -7.19
CA MET A 10 -17.03 -15.39 -7.70
C MET A 10 -16.82 -15.25 -9.21
N ASN A 11 -15.59 -15.46 -9.68
CA ASN A 11 -15.29 -15.73 -11.08
C ASN A 11 -15.17 -17.25 -11.27
N GLU A 12 -16.25 -17.88 -11.75
CA GLU A 12 -16.31 -19.33 -11.91
C GLU A 12 -15.26 -19.88 -12.87
N LYS A 13 -14.85 -19.11 -13.89
CA LYS A 13 -13.85 -19.56 -14.85
C LYS A 13 -12.44 -19.59 -14.27
N GLU A 14 -12.15 -18.68 -13.35
CA GLU A 14 -10.85 -18.55 -12.68
C GLU A 14 -10.80 -19.28 -11.34
N GLY A 15 -11.95 -19.76 -10.83
CA GLY A 15 -12.01 -20.37 -9.49
C GLY A 15 -11.60 -19.39 -8.39
N ALA A 16 -11.91 -18.10 -8.56
CA ALA A 16 -11.40 -17.04 -7.71
C ALA A 16 -12.52 -16.11 -7.22
N TYR A 17 -12.53 -15.83 -5.92
CA TYR A 17 -13.47 -14.93 -5.28
C TYR A 17 -12.85 -13.55 -5.10
N LYS A 18 -13.35 -12.55 -5.81
CA LYS A 18 -12.78 -11.20 -5.83
C LYS A 18 -13.62 -10.20 -5.06
N VAL A 19 -13.00 -9.48 -4.13
CA VAL A 19 -13.57 -8.28 -3.49
C VAL A 19 -12.95 -7.04 -4.11
N THR A 20 -13.75 -5.98 -4.26
CA THR A 20 -13.31 -4.72 -4.86
C THR A 20 -13.67 -3.55 -3.94
N PHE A 21 -12.74 -2.61 -3.82
CA PHE A 21 -12.88 -1.33 -3.16
C PHE A 21 -12.52 -0.22 -4.18
N PRO A 22 -13.50 0.39 -4.85
CA PRO A 22 -13.22 1.47 -5.79
C PRO A 22 -12.72 2.72 -5.04
N ARG A 23 -11.72 3.41 -5.60
CA ARG A 23 -11.26 4.72 -5.14
C ARG A 23 -11.98 5.83 -5.89
N ASP A 24 -13.20 6.15 -5.46
CA ASP A 24 -14.00 7.28 -5.95
C ASP A 24 -13.99 8.48 -4.97
N ASP A 25 -13.21 8.34 -3.90
CA ASP A 25 -12.99 9.28 -2.81
C ASP A 25 -12.02 10.41 -3.14
N VAL A 26 -11.17 10.22 -4.16
CA VAL A 26 -10.19 11.22 -4.62
C VAL A 26 -10.33 11.45 -6.12
N LYS A 27 -10.43 12.73 -6.51
CA LYS A 27 -10.42 13.13 -7.92
C LYS A 27 -8.99 13.12 -8.45
N ILE A 28 -8.75 12.36 -9.51
CA ILE A 28 -7.45 12.29 -10.17
C ILE A 28 -7.54 12.93 -11.55
N VAL A 29 -6.52 13.69 -11.88
CA VAL A 29 -6.31 14.31 -13.19
C VAL A 29 -5.04 13.70 -13.79
N VAL A 30 -5.11 13.26 -15.05
CA VAL A 30 -3.96 12.79 -15.83
C VAL A 30 -3.82 13.71 -17.03
N ASP A 31 -2.69 14.41 -17.14
CA ASP A 31 -2.42 15.35 -18.24
C ASP A 31 -3.57 16.36 -18.51
N GLY A 32 -4.10 16.95 -17.43
CA GLY A 32 -5.22 17.90 -17.48
C GLY A 32 -6.60 17.28 -17.68
N TRP A 33 -6.70 15.97 -17.91
CA TRP A 33 -7.97 15.27 -18.06
C TRP A 33 -8.41 14.59 -16.76
N THR A 34 -9.65 14.84 -16.32
CA THR A 34 -10.20 14.19 -15.11
C THR A 34 -10.50 12.73 -15.39
N MET A 35 -9.84 11.81 -14.68
CA MET A 35 -9.96 10.38 -14.89
C MET A 35 -11.18 9.80 -14.15
N PRO A 36 -12.11 9.12 -14.86
CA PRO A 36 -13.18 8.37 -14.23
C PRO A 36 -12.64 7.17 -13.42
N PRO A 37 -13.10 6.93 -12.18
CA PRO A 37 -12.58 5.84 -11.36
C PRO A 37 -12.65 4.44 -11.98
N PHE A 38 -13.68 4.18 -12.79
CA PHE A 38 -13.85 2.88 -13.45
C PHE A 38 -12.71 2.52 -14.41
N MET A 39 -11.89 3.50 -14.86
CA MET A 39 -10.82 3.29 -15.83
C MET A 39 -9.51 2.75 -15.23
N GLY A 40 -9.43 2.54 -13.93
CA GLY A 40 -8.24 1.95 -13.33
C GLY A 40 -8.05 2.19 -11.83
N LEU A 41 -9.00 2.80 -11.13
CA LEU A 41 -8.89 3.12 -9.70
C LEU A 41 -9.59 2.08 -8.82
N GLY A 42 -9.55 0.82 -9.23
CA GLY A 42 -10.13 -0.29 -8.48
C GLY A 42 -9.09 -0.95 -7.59
N THR A 43 -9.17 -0.75 -6.27
CA THR A 43 -8.47 -1.62 -5.32
C THR A 43 -9.18 -2.97 -5.27
N TRP A 44 -8.44 -4.07 -5.24
CA TRP A 44 -9.05 -5.39 -5.16
C TRP A 44 -8.15 -6.44 -4.51
N ALA A 45 -8.80 -7.46 -3.93
CA ALA A 45 -8.15 -8.70 -3.51
C ALA A 45 -8.95 -9.90 -4.04
N SER A 46 -8.27 -10.92 -4.53
CA SER A 46 -8.85 -12.12 -5.11
C SER A 46 -8.30 -13.34 -4.40
N PHE A 47 -9.20 -14.21 -3.95
CA PHE A 47 -8.89 -15.40 -3.17
C PHE A 47 -9.17 -16.63 -3.99
N THR A 48 -8.28 -17.62 -3.94
CA THR A 48 -8.52 -18.95 -4.51
C THR A 48 -8.15 -20.02 -3.49
N GLU A 49 -8.82 -21.16 -3.56
CA GLU A 49 -8.54 -22.30 -2.70
C GLU A 49 -7.23 -22.98 -3.14
N THR A 50 -6.42 -23.39 -2.17
CA THR A 50 -5.22 -24.19 -2.39
C THR A 50 -5.30 -25.46 -1.55
N LYS A 51 -4.39 -26.42 -1.78
CA LYS A 51 -4.35 -27.67 -1.02
C LYS A 51 -4.20 -27.46 0.50
N ASN A 52 -3.60 -26.35 0.90
CA ASN A 52 -3.21 -26.06 2.29
C ASN A 52 -3.98 -24.86 2.88
N GLY A 53 -5.05 -24.39 2.22
CA GLY A 53 -5.82 -23.23 2.65
C GLY A 53 -6.25 -22.39 1.46
N ALA A 54 -5.81 -21.14 1.43
CA ALA A 54 -6.09 -20.20 0.35
C ALA A 54 -4.82 -19.45 -0.07
N MET A 55 -4.89 -18.88 -1.27
CA MET A 55 -3.97 -17.88 -1.76
C MET A 55 -4.76 -16.60 -2.01
N VAL A 56 -4.17 -15.45 -1.69
CA VAL A 56 -4.68 -14.14 -2.06
C VAL A 56 -3.67 -13.42 -2.93
N MET A 57 -4.17 -12.76 -3.97
CA MET A 57 -3.45 -11.70 -4.69
C MET A 57 -4.30 -10.44 -4.69
N GLY A 58 -3.66 -9.28 -4.71
CA GLY A 58 -4.38 -8.02 -4.73
C GLY A 58 -3.57 -6.89 -5.35
N ASP A 59 -4.30 -5.85 -5.77
CA ASP A 59 -3.77 -4.59 -6.25
C ASP A 59 -4.47 -3.48 -5.45
N THR A 60 -3.69 -2.69 -4.72
CA THR A 60 -4.20 -1.62 -3.85
C THR A 60 -3.80 -0.26 -4.40
N VAL A 61 -4.80 0.54 -4.74
CA VAL A 61 -4.64 1.91 -5.22
C VAL A 61 -4.43 2.82 -4.01
N LEU A 62 -3.30 3.54 -3.99
CA LEU A 62 -2.82 4.34 -2.87
C LEU A 62 -2.39 5.73 -3.36
N PHE A 63 -2.46 6.70 -2.46
CA PHE A 63 -1.82 8.00 -2.61
C PHE A 63 -0.53 8.08 -1.76
N GLU A 64 0.33 9.05 -2.02
CA GLU A 64 1.65 9.19 -1.36
C GLU A 64 1.58 9.07 0.16
N ASP A 65 0.54 9.65 0.76
CA ASP A 65 0.29 9.68 2.21
C ASP A 65 -0.31 8.39 2.79
N GLU A 66 -0.74 7.48 1.92
CA GLU A 66 -1.32 6.19 2.29
C GLU A 66 -0.31 5.04 2.15
N VAL A 67 0.72 5.18 1.29
CA VAL A 67 1.65 4.10 0.92
C VAL A 67 2.28 3.41 2.12
N ASN A 68 2.98 4.16 2.98
CA ASN A 68 3.74 3.56 4.08
C ASN A 68 2.82 2.82 5.07
N ALA A 69 1.69 3.43 5.42
CA ALA A 69 0.76 2.84 6.38
C ALA A 69 0.08 1.58 5.81
N ALA A 70 -0.31 1.60 4.53
CA ALA A 70 -0.87 0.43 3.86
C ALA A 70 0.15 -0.70 3.73
N MET A 71 1.41 -0.38 3.39
CA MET A 71 2.49 -1.34 3.28
C MET A 71 2.82 -2.00 4.62
N SER A 72 2.96 -1.21 5.70
CA SER A 72 3.11 -1.74 7.06
C SER A 72 1.92 -2.63 7.43
N ALA A 73 0.69 -2.18 7.18
CA ALA A 73 -0.49 -2.98 7.47
C ALA A 73 -0.50 -4.33 6.73
N ALA A 74 0.03 -4.40 5.50
CA ALA A 74 0.15 -5.64 4.77
C ALA A 74 1.20 -6.58 5.42
N VAL A 75 2.42 -6.07 5.60
CA VAL A 75 3.56 -6.85 6.14
C VAL A 75 3.31 -7.31 7.57
N ASP A 76 2.82 -6.41 8.44
CA ASP A 76 2.53 -6.72 9.86
C ASP A 76 1.41 -7.76 10.03
N ASN A 77 0.60 -7.99 8.99
CA ASN A 77 -0.50 -8.96 8.98
C ASN A 77 -0.22 -10.16 8.06
N GLY A 78 1.05 -10.39 7.69
CA GLY A 78 1.49 -11.61 7.02
C GLY A 78 1.27 -11.64 5.50
N LEU A 79 0.94 -10.50 4.88
CA LEU A 79 0.96 -10.36 3.43
C LEU A 79 2.35 -9.94 2.96
N SER A 80 2.76 -10.41 1.79
CA SER A 80 3.94 -9.92 1.08
C SER A 80 3.56 -8.79 0.15
N VAL A 81 4.40 -7.77 0.06
CA VAL A 81 4.27 -6.68 -0.92
C VAL A 81 5.20 -6.98 -2.07
N THR A 82 4.63 -7.31 -3.23
CA THR A 82 5.39 -7.81 -4.39
C THR A 82 5.82 -6.69 -5.33
N ALA A 83 5.09 -5.57 -5.34
CA ALA A 83 5.46 -4.38 -6.09
C ALA A 83 4.77 -3.13 -5.55
N LEU A 84 5.41 -1.98 -5.79
CA LEU A 84 4.81 -0.65 -5.69
C LEU A 84 5.26 0.14 -6.92
N HIS A 85 4.29 0.59 -7.73
CA HIS A 85 4.56 1.31 -8.97
C HIS A 85 3.39 2.24 -9.32
N ASN A 86 3.52 3.02 -10.38
CA ASN A 86 2.48 3.89 -10.91
C ASN A 86 2.10 3.45 -12.34
N HIS A 87 0.82 3.56 -12.68
CA HIS A 87 0.32 3.24 -14.04
C HIS A 87 0.37 4.44 -15.00
N PHE A 88 0.37 5.66 -14.45
CA PHE A 88 0.19 6.89 -15.23
C PHE A 88 1.36 7.84 -15.03
N PHE A 89 1.73 8.55 -16.10
CA PHE A 89 2.60 9.72 -16.00
C PHE A 89 1.73 10.97 -15.89
N PHE A 90 2.26 12.01 -15.22
CA PHE A 90 1.58 13.31 -15.05
C PHE A 90 0.20 13.24 -14.38
N ASP A 91 -0.02 12.19 -13.60
CA ASP A 91 -1.13 12.09 -12.65
C ASP A 91 -0.97 13.08 -11.49
N GLN A 92 -2.09 13.66 -11.09
CA GLN A 92 -2.23 14.55 -9.95
C GLN A 92 -3.57 14.29 -9.23
N PRO A 93 -3.55 13.99 -7.92
CA PRO A 93 -2.39 13.64 -7.11
C PRO A 93 -1.71 12.36 -7.60
N LYS A 94 -0.48 12.05 -7.12
CA LYS A 94 0.23 10.82 -7.49
C LYS A 94 -0.50 9.57 -7.01
N VAL A 95 -0.70 8.65 -7.94
CA VAL A 95 -1.39 7.38 -7.73
C VAL A 95 -0.40 6.24 -7.82
N PHE A 96 -0.37 5.43 -6.77
CA PHE A 96 0.43 4.22 -6.69
C PHE A 96 -0.44 2.98 -6.63
N PHE A 97 0.12 1.88 -7.10
CA PHE A 97 -0.49 0.56 -7.17
C PHE A 97 0.44 -0.39 -6.43
N MET A 98 -0.04 -0.89 -5.30
CA MET A 98 0.68 -1.81 -4.45
C MET A 98 0.13 -3.21 -4.65
N HIS A 99 0.95 -4.09 -5.22
CA HIS A 99 0.60 -5.50 -5.35
C HIS A 99 0.93 -6.25 -4.05
N VAL A 100 -0.01 -7.08 -3.62
CA VAL A 100 0.13 -7.93 -2.44
C VAL A 100 -0.17 -9.38 -2.76
N GLU A 101 0.48 -10.29 -2.05
CA GLU A 101 0.17 -11.71 -2.07
C GLU A 101 0.22 -12.32 -0.67
N GLY A 102 -0.37 -13.51 -0.52
CA GLY A 102 -0.25 -14.31 0.68
C GLY A 102 -0.83 -15.70 0.51
N GLU A 103 -0.33 -16.64 1.31
CA GLU A 103 -0.87 -18.00 1.43
C GLU A 103 -1.11 -18.32 2.90
N GLY A 104 -2.20 -19.03 3.21
CA GLY A 104 -2.56 -19.36 4.60
C GLY A 104 -4.02 -19.70 4.77
N SER A 105 -4.54 -19.52 5.99
CA SER A 105 -5.98 -19.67 6.25
C SER A 105 -6.76 -18.56 5.54
N LEU A 106 -7.96 -18.87 5.05
CA LEU A 106 -8.83 -17.88 4.43
C LEU A 106 -9.15 -16.73 5.40
N GLU A 107 -9.34 -17.07 6.67
CA GLU A 107 -9.65 -16.14 7.75
C GLU A 107 -8.55 -15.10 7.95
N ASP A 108 -7.29 -15.54 8.06
CA ASP A 108 -6.16 -14.65 8.29
C ASP A 108 -5.92 -13.75 7.09
N LEU A 109 -5.92 -14.33 5.88
CA LEU A 109 -5.75 -13.57 4.64
C LEU A 109 -6.84 -12.51 4.45
N ALA A 110 -8.11 -12.87 4.71
CA ALA A 110 -9.22 -11.93 4.59
C ALA A 110 -9.13 -10.80 5.63
N ARG A 111 -8.69 -11.09 6.86
CA ARG A 111 -8.48 -10.08 7.91
C ARG A 111 -7.30 -9.17 7.58
N ALA A 112 -6.21 -9.70 7.03
CA ALA A 112 -5.06 -8.92 6.60
C ALA A 112 -5.44 -7.93 5.49
N VAL A 113 -6.16 -8.40 4.46
CA VAL A 113 -6.73 -7.56 3.40
C VAL A 113 -7.64 -6.47 3.99
N LYS A 114 -8.53 -6.83 4.92
CA LYS A 114 -9.37 -5.85 5.61
C LYS A 114 -8.55 -4.78 6.32
N LYS A 115 -7.47 -5.18 7.01
CA LYS A 115 -6.61 -4.24 7.75
C LYS A 115 -5.94 -3.22 6.84
N VAL A 116 -5.47 -3.65 5.66
CA VAL A 116 -4.91 -2.74 4.64
C VAL A 116 -5.98 -1.71 4.21
N TYR A 117 -7.18 -2.15 3.87
CA TYR A 117 -8.24 -1.26 3.38
C TYR A 117 -8.83 -0.35 4.47
N ASP A 118 -8.92 -0.83 5.71
CA ASP A 118 -9.32 -0.01 6.84
C ASP A 118 -8.29 1.10 7.13
N THR A 119 -6.99 0.80 6.98
CA THR A 119 -5.91 1.79 7.14
C THR A 119 -6.02 2.90 6.08
N THR A 120 -6.20 2.56 4.81
CA THR A 120 -6.35 3.55 3.74
C THR A 120 -7.61 4.38 3.93
N LYS A 121 -8.73 3.74 4.31
CA LYS A 121 -9.99 4.41 4.63
C LYS A 121 -9.86 5.35 5.83
N ALA A 122 -9.11 4.98 6.86
CA ALA A 122 -8.90 5.81 8.05
C ALA A 122 -8.11 7.08 7.72
N ILE A 123 -7.08 6.97 6.86
CA ILE A 123 -6.30 8.12 6.38
C ILE A 123 -7.19 9.04 5.54
N ARG A 124 -7.94 8.47 4.59
CA ARG A 124 -8.75 9.27 3.67
C ARG A 124 -9.96 9.91 4.34
N GLY A 125 -10.64 9.19 5.25
CA GLY A 125 -11.68 9.68 6.17
C GLY A 125 -12.45 10.93 5.68
N PRO A 126 -12.40 12.06 6.41
CA PRO A 126 -13.00 13.33 5.96
C PRO A 126 -12.12 14.13 4.97
N ASN A 127 -10.88 13.71 4.72
CA ASN A 127 -9.86 14.49 4.02
C ASN A 127 -9.71 14.01 2.57
N ALA A 128 -10.57 14.44 1.64
CA ALA A 128 -10.50 14.02 0.23
C ALA A 128 -9.20 14.44 -0.53
N LYS A 129 -8.29 15.19 0.09
CA LYS A 129 -7.04 15.66 -0.53
C LYS A 129 -5.84 14.91 0.04
N PRO A 130 -5.06 14.19 -0.78
CA PRO A 130 -3.82 13.59 -0.32
C PRO A 130 -2.86 14.65 0.23
N ALA A 131 -2.12 14.29 1.26
CA ALA A 131 -1.05 15.13 1.78
C ALA A 131 0.11 15.21 0.77
N GLU A 132 0.72 16.40 0.68
CA GLU A 132 1.87 16.66 -0.19
C GLU A 132 3.21 16.52 0.54
N SER A 133 3.19 16.17 1.83
CA SER A 133 4.38 15.95 2.66
C SER A 133 4.09 15.15 3.93
N PHE A 134 5.13 14.53 4.51
CA PHE A 134 5.02 13.78 5.77
C PHE A 134 4.48 14.62 6.94
N SER A 135 4.81 15.91 6.99
CA SER A 135 4.36 16.79 8.08
C SER A 135 2.84 16.98 8.12
N VAL A 136 2.18 16.88 6.96
CA VAL A 136 0.72 17.01 6.86
C VAL A 136 0.01 15.74 7.35
N VAL A 137 0.70 14.59 7.37
CA VAL A 137 0.18 13.30 7.88
C VAL A 137 0.36 13.17 9.40
N GLY A 138 0.53 14.28 10.12
CA GLY A 138 0.69 14.30 11.59
C GLY A 138 2.05 13.79 12.08
N GLN A 139 3.03 13.61 11.17
CA GLN A 139 4.41 13.35 11.56
C GLN A 139 5.15 14.66 11.83
N PRO A 140 6.18 14.67 12.69
CA PRO A 140 7.05 15.83 12.84
C PRO A 140 7.64 16.23 11.48
N SER A 141 7.87 17.54 11.27
CA SER A 141 8.65 17.99 10.12
C SER A 141 10.00 17.29 10.11
N LEU A 142 10.43 16.85 8.93
CA LEU A 142 11.76 16.28 8.76
C LEU A 142 12.82 17.29 9.24
N PRO A 143 13.84 16.85 10.00
CA PRO A 143 14.88 17.75 10.46
C PRO A 143 15.67 18.33 9.26
N GLU A 144 16.02 19.61 9.33
CA GLU A 144 16.81 20.26 8.27
C GLU A 144 18.22 19.69 8.15
N LYS A 145 18.74 19.05 9.21
CA LYS A 145 20.07 18.43 9.25
C LYS A 145 19.94 16.96 9.63
N ASN A 146 20.61 16.10 8.86
CA ASN A 146 20.77 14.70 9.20
C ASN A 146 21.94 14.54 10.21
N SER A 147 21.77 13.66 11.19
CA SER A 147 22.73 13.41 12.27
C SER A 147 23.05 11.92 12.48
N ILE A 148 22.70 11.05 11.53
CA ILE A 148 23.02 9.61 11.61
C ILE A 148 24.54 9.41 11.63
N SER A 149 25.02 8.58 12.57
CA SER A 149 26.43 8.19 12.67
C SER A 149 26.66 6.80 12.10
N ALA A 150 27.85 6.57 11.54
CA ALA A 150 28.23 5.26 10.99
C ALA A 150 28.56 4.22 12.08
N ALA A 151 28.87 4.64 13.31
CA ALA A 151 29.41 3.73 14.33
C ALA A 151 28.53 2.50 14.61
N PRO A 152 27.20 2.62 14.80
CA PRO A 152 26.35 1.44 15.02
C PRO A 152 26.29 0.53 13.79
N LEU A 153 26.26 1.10 12.59
CA LEU A 153 26.22 0.32 11.35
C LEU A 153 27.55 -0.39 11.09
N ASN A 154 28.67 0.26 11.40
CA ASN A 154 30.00 -0.34 11.27
C ASN A 154 30.17 -1.54 12.19
N GLU A 155 29.61 -1.47 13.40
CA GLU A 155 29.58 -2.59 14.35
C GLU A 155 28.72 -3.75 13.83
N ILE A 156 27.50 -3.46 13.36
CA ILE A 156 26.56 -4.49 12.88
C ILE A 156 27.06 -5.16 11.59
N PHE A 157 27.57 -4.38 10.63
CA PHE A 157 28.01 -4.89 9.34
C PHE A 157 29.44 -5.42 9.35
N ALA A 158 30.19 -5.19 10.43
CA ALA A 158 31.62 -5.49 10.52
C ALA A 158 32.43 -4.87 9.35
N MET A 159 32.01 -3.69 8.89
CA MET A 159 32.60 -2.94 7.77
C MET A 159 32.75 -1.47 8.14
N GLN A 160 33.66 -0.74 7.48
CA GLN A 160 33.79 0.71 7.66
C GLN A 160 33.07 1.44 6.53
N GLY A 161 31.94 2.07 6.83
CA GLY A 161 31.23 2.94 5.90
C GLY A 161 31.84 4.35 5.81
N GLU A 162 31.65 5.00 4.68
CA GLU A 162 31.93 6.43 4.51
C GLU A 162 30.77 7.25 5.09
N ALA A 163 31.08 8.22 5.96
CA ALA A 163 30.10 9.12 6.54
C ALA A 163 30.33 10.57 6.09
N LYS A 164 29.26 11.26 5.69
CA LYS A 164 29.28 12.69 5.34
C LYS A 164 27.93 13.33 5.63
N ASP A 165 27.91 14.43 6.38
CA ASP A 165 26.71 15.24 6.66
C ASP A 165 25.50 14.42 7.17
N GLY A 166 25.76 13.45 8.04
CA GLY A 166 24.74 12.53 8.56
C GLY A 166 24.28 11.43 7.60
N MET A 167 24.89 11.30 6.42
CA MET A 167 24.66 10.18 5.50
C MET A 167 25.77 9.15 5.66
N VAL A 168 25.41 7.87 5.62
CA VAL A 168 26.36 6.75 5.69
C VAL A 168 26.16 5.86 4.46
N LYS A 169 27.25 5.51 3.78
CA LYS A 169 27.26 4.51 2.69
C LYS A 169 28.36 3.48 2.93
N PHE A 170 28.14 2.25 2.48
CA PHE A 170 29.08 1.13 2.56
C PHE A 170 29.50 0.70 1.15
#